data_AF-A0AAW2H701-F1
#
_entry.id   AF-A0AAW2H701-F1
#
_cell.length_a   1.000
_cell.length_b   1.000
_cell.length_c   1.000
_cell.angle_alpha   90.00
_cell.angle_beta   90.00
_cell.angle_gamma   90.00
#
_symmetry.space_group_name_H-M   'P 1'
#
loop_
_entity.id
_entity.type
_entity.pdbx_description
1 polymer ?
#
loop_
_entity_poly.entity_id
_entity_poly.type
_entity_poly.pdbx_seq_one_letter_code
_entity_poly.pdbx_strand_id
1 'polypeptide(L)'
;MERLAEFLRGFAEGATEADIARQYPDASQEDIAATLNELIKHQSVDVISCSGGLVYRVSQQFASNDERIIYNLVRESGSSGALLRDLRAKSNMAQALVTKVLKALEARLLVKAVKSVKSNRRVYILYGQTPSDELTGGVWFNDCEPDEVFVGEMSRVVHAFLARSTGGSAHTISGR
;
A
#
# COMPACT_ATOMS: atom_id res chain seq x y z
N MET A 1 -5.65 1.18 28.71
CA MET A 1 -5.00 2.26 27.94
C MET A 1 -4.15 1.71 26.78
N GLU A 2 -3.19 0.80 27.00
CA GLU A 2 -2.31 0.29 25.90
C GLU A 2 -3.03 -0.52 24.82
N ARG A 3 -4.06 -1.31 25.18
CA ARG A 3 -4.77 -2.20 24.23
C ARG A 3 -5.46 -1.45 23.09
N LEU A 4 -6.01 -0.27 23.36
CA LEU A 4 -6.69 0.53 22.34
C LEU A 4 -5.68 1.14 21.35
N ALA A 5 -4.55 1.65 21.84
CA ALA A 5 -3.50 2.19 20.98
C ALA A 5 -2.82 1.10 20.12
N GLU A 6 -2.67 -0.10 20.67
CA GLU A 6 -2.16 -1.27 19.94
C GLU A 6 -3.16 -1.77 18.89
N PHE A 7 -4.45 -1.79 19.22
CA PHE A 7 -5.52 -2.05 18.25
C PHE A 7 -5.48 -1.02 17.11
N LEU A 8 -5.43 0.27 17.40
CA LEU A 8 -5.34 1.32 16.39
C LEU A 8 -4.06 1.23 15.54
N ARG A 9 -2.95 0.71 16.08
CA ARG A 9 -1.72 0.43 15.30
C ARG A 9 -1.91 -0.68 14.26
N GLY A 10 -2.83 -1.60 14.49
CA GLY A 10 -3.19 -2.66 13.53
C GLY A 10 -4.00 -2.16 12.33
N PHE A 11 -4.65 -0.99 12.45
CA PHE A 11 -5.50 -0.42 11.40
C PHE A 11 -4.85 0.80 10.75
N ALA A 12 -4.15 0.59 9.64
CA ALA A 12 -3.50 1.67 8.87
C ALA A 12 -4.49 2.73 8.34
N GLU A 13 -5.74 2.34 8.10
CA GLU A 13 -6.82 3.21 7.63
C GLU A 13 -7.50 3.99 8.78
N GLY A 14 -7.23 3.60 10.03
CA GLY A 14 -7.96 4.03 11.21
C GLY A 14 -9.17 3.12 11.51
N ALA A 15 -9.73 3.26 12.71
CA ALA A 15 -10.91 2.54 13.15
C ALA A 15 -12.06 3.51 13.41
N THR A 16 -13.29 3.14 13.01
CA THR A 16 -14.48 3.91 13.38
C THR A 16 -14.87 3.64 14.82
N GLU A 17 -15.67 4.52 15.41
CA GLU A 17 -16.25 4.30 16.74
C GLU A 17 -17.03 2.97 16.83
N ALA A 18 -17.68 2.56 15.74
CA ALA A 18 -18.37 1.27 15.64
C ALA A 18 -17.39 0.07 15.65
N ASP A 19 -16.26 0.17 14.98
CA ASP A 19 -15.23 -0.88 14.98
C ASP A 19 -14.59 -1.03 16.37
N ILE A 20 -14.37 0.08 17.06
CA ILE A 20 -13.82 0.11 18.42
C ILE A 20 -14.82 -0.49 19.41
N ALA A 21 -16.10 -0.10 19.33
CA ALA A 21 -17.16 -0.66 20.17
C ALA A 21 -17.38 -2.16 19.93
N ARG A 22 -17.21 -2.64 18.69
CA ARG A 22 -17.30 -4.06 18.35
C ARG A 22 -16.15 -4.89 18.92
N GLN A 23 -14.95 -4.31 18.98
CA GLN A 23 -13.78 -4.98 19.56
C GLN A 23 -13.82 -4.99 21.09
N TYR A 24 -14.47 -4.00 21.70
CA TYR A 24 -14.60 -3.85 23.16
C TYR A 24 -16.07 -3.75 23.60
N PRO A 25 -16.87 -4.81 23.44
CA PRO A 25 -18.29 -4.79 23.80
C PRO A 25 -18.52 -4.67 25.32
N ASP A 26 -17.53 -5.05 26.14
CA ASP A 26 -17.59 -5.00 27.60
C ASP A 26 -17.21 -3.63 28.19
N ALA A 27 -16.70 -2.70 27.37
CA ALA A 27 -16.28 -1.38 27.83
C ALA A 27 -17.39 -0.34 27.59
N SER A 28 -17.58 0.58 28.54
CA SER A 28 -18.55 1.66 28.38
C SER A 28 -18.09 2.64 27.29
N GLN A 29 -19.04 3.24 26.56
CA GLN A 29 -18.72 4.27 25.56
C GLN A 29 -17.99 5.47 26.20
N GLU A 30 -18.30 5.78 27.46
CA GLU A 30 -17.66 6.86 28.20
C GLU A 30 -16.16 6.56 28.47
N ASP A 31 -15.83 5.33 28.86
CA ASP A 31 -14.44 4.92 29.10
C ASP A 31 -13.61 4.89 27.81
N ILE A 32 -14.23 4.46 26.70
CA ILE A 32 -13.61 4.47 25.37
C ILE A 32 -13.34 5.91 24.94
N ALA A 33 -14.34 6.79 25.05
CA ALA A 33 -14.21 8.21 24.69
C ALA A 33 -13.18 8.92 25.56
N ALA A 34 -13.15 8.65 26.88
CA ALA A 34 -12.15 9.19 27.80
C ALA A 34 -10.73 8.75 27.40
N THR A 35 -10.54 7.47 27.09
CA THR A 35 -9.23 6.94 26.65
C THR A 35 -8.82 7.56 25.31
N LEU A 36 -9.74 7.68 24.35
CA LEU A 36 -9.47 8.32 23.06
C LEU A 36 -9.08 9.79 23.23
N ASN A 37 -9.79 10.54 24.07
CA ASN A 37 -9.47 11.93 24.36
C ASN A 37 -8.10 12.09 25.02
N GLU A 38 -7.70 11.19 25.91
CA GLU A 38 -6.33 11.18 26.44
C GLU A 38 -5.29 10.90 25.34
N LEU A 39 -5.53 9.91 24.48
CA LEU A 39 -4.62 9.58 23.37
C LEU A 39 -4.51 10.72 22.35
N ILE A 40 -5.60 11.45 22.09
CA ILE A 40 -5.62 12.65 21.25
C ILE A 40 -4.82 13.77 21.92
N LYS A 41 -5.01 13.97 23.23
CA LYS A 41 -4.25 14.97 24.03
C LYS A 41 -2.75 14.70 24.00
N HIS A 42 -2.35 13.43 24.00
CA HIS A 42 -0.96 12.99 23.88
C HIS A 42 -0.43 12.94 22.43
N GLN A 43 -1.19 13.42 21.43
CA GLN A 43 -0.84 13.36 20.00
C GLN A 43 -0.45 11.95 19.52
N SER A 44 -1.05 10.92 20.13
CA SER A 44 -0.84 9.53 19.74
C SER A 44 -1.91 9.06 18.76
N VAL A 45 -3.06 9.74 18.70
CA VAL A 45 -4.19 9.44 17.82
C VAL A 45 -4.71 10.73 17.18
N ASP A 46 -4.92 10.71 15.87
CA ASP A 46 -5.60 11.76 15.11
C ASP A 46 -7.06 11.35 14.86
N VAL A 47 -7.97 12.32 14.96
CA VAL A 47 -9.37 12.20 14.55
C VAL A 47 -9.56 12.75 13.14
N ILE A 48 -10.25 11.98 12.31
CA ILE A 48 -10.65 12.36 10.95
C ILE A 48 -12.17 12.25 10.86
N SER A 49 -12.86 13.34 10.53
CA SER A 49 -14.29 13.32 10.26
C SER A 49 -14.54 12.90 8.81
N CYS A 50 -15.13 11.73 8.60
CA CYS A 50 -15.57 11.25 7.29
C CYS A 50 -17.10 11.29 7.21
N SER A 51 -17.66 11.21 5.99
CA SER A 51 -19.11 11.23 5.75
C SER A 51 -19.89 10.09 6.45
N GLY A 52 -19.19 9.06 6.93
CA GLY A 52 -19.74 7.92 7.69
C GLY A 52 -19.39 7.88 9.17
N GLY A 53 -18.81 8.94 9.75
CA GLY A 53 -18.48 9.02 11.18
C GLY A 53 -17.05 9.49 11.48
N LEU A 54 -16.68 9.43 12.76
CA LEU A 54 -15.32 9.74 13.22
C LEU A 54 -14.42 8.51 13.06
N VAL A 55 -13.30 8.70 12.38
CA VAL A 55 -12.24 7.71 12.22
C VAL A 55 -11.05 8.12 13.09
N TYR A 56 -10.63 7.22 13.97
CA TYR A 56 -9.47 7.40 14.83
C TYR A 56 -8.30 6.64 14.24
N ARG A 57 -7.17 7.30 14.01
CA ARG A 57 -5.95 6.65 13.51
C ARG A 57 -4.76 7.02 14.39
N VAL A 58 -3.74 6.17 14.43
CA VAL A 58 -2.47 6.52 15.10
C VAL A 58 -1.85 7.75 14.45
N SER A 59 -1.62 8.78 15.25
CA SER A 59 -1.03 10.02 14.75
C SER A 59 0.37 9.73 14.23
N GLN A 60 0.60 10.10 12.98
CA GLN A 60 1.96 10.07 12.45
C GLN A 60 2.59 11.42 12.79
N GLN A 61 3.63 11.39 13.61
CA GLN A 61 4.39 12.59 13.91
C GLN A 61 5.12 13.04 12.65
N PHE A 62 4.63 14.10 12.01
CA PHE A 62 5.33 14.75 10.89
C PHE A 62 6.21 15.86 11.45
N ALA A 63 7.46 15.95 10.97
CA ALA A 63 8.38 16.98 11.43
C ALA A 63 8.03 18.37 10.89
N SER A 64 7.28 18.43 9.78
CA SER A 64 6.82 19.66 9.13
C SER A 64 5.42 19.46 8.54
N ASN A 65 4.69 20.56 8.38
CA ASN A 65 3.45 20.58 7.60
C ASN A 65 3.69 20.11 6.15
N ASP A 66 4.89 20.37 5.61
CA ASP A 66 5.25 19.92 4.25
C ASP A 66 5.28 18.40 4.15
N GLU A 67 5.81 17.72 5.18
CA GLU A 67 5.81 16.25 5.24
C GLU A 67 4.38 15.70 5.28
N ARG A 68 3.51 16.32 6.08
CA ARG A 68 2.09 15.94 6.19
C ARG A 68 1.38 16.07 4.84
N ILE A 69 1.60 17.18 4.12
CA ILE A 69 1.01 17.41 2.80
C ILE A 69 1.49 16.36 1.81
N ILE A 70 2.81 16.15 1.69
CA ILE A 70 3.36 15.17 0.75
C ILE A 70 2.91 13.75 1.07
N TYR A 71 2.92 13.36 2.35
CA TYR A 71 2.43 12.06 2.78
C TYR A 71 0.96 11.83 2.40
N ASN A 72 0.10 12.82 2.63
CA ASN A 72 -1.31 12.72 2.27
C ASN A 72 -1.52 12.60 0.75
N LEU A 73 -0.77 13.36 -0.05
CA LEU A 73 -0.84 13.26 -1.52
C LEU A 73 -0.38 11.87 -2.04
N VAL A 74 0.64 11.28 -1.42
CA VAL A 74 1.06 9.90 -1.73
C VAL A 74 -0.02 8.91 -1.30
N ARG A 75 -0.62 9.09 -0.12
CA ARG A 75 -1.73 8.24 0.36
C ARG A 75 -2.93 8.28 -0.59
N GLU A 76 -3.33 9.47 -1.05
CA GLU A 76 -4.42 9.66 -2.00
C GLU A 76 -4.18 8.97 -3.35
N SER A 77 -2.91 8.78 -3.72
CA SER A 77 -2.54 8.11 -4.96
C SER A 77 -2.68 6.58 -4.87
N GLY A 78 -2.73 6.01 -3.66
CA GLY A 78 -2.93 4.58 -3.46
C GLY A 78 -1.92 3.70 -4.20
N SER A 79 -2.41 2.56 -4.72
CA SER A 79 -1.58 1.53 -5.36
C SER A 79 -0.97 1.94 -6.72
N SER A 80 -1.50 2.97 -7.39
CA SER A 80 -0.92 3.50 -8.64
C SER A 80 0.29 4.41 -8.38
N GLY A 81 0.37 4.98 -7.18
CA GLY A 81 1.48 5.80 -6.71
C GLY A 81 1.54 7.21 -7.32
N ALA A 82 2.35 8.05 -6.68
CA ALA A 82 2.52 9.44 -7.03
C ALA A 82 3.85 9.68 -7.74
N LEU A 83 3.82 10.40 -8.87
CA LEU A 83 5.04 10.89 -9.51
C LEU A 83 5.52 12.19 -8.86
N LEU A 84 6.84 12.42 -8.87
CA LEU A 84 7.43 13.66 -8.34
C LEU A 84 6.82 14.93 -8.96
N ARG A 85 6.51 14.88 -10.26
CA ARG A 85 5.87 15.99 -10.98
C ARG A 85 4.50 16.32 -10.41
N ASP A 86 3.71 15.29 -10.10
CA ASP A 86 2.33 15.46 -9.64
C ASP A 86 2.30 15.91 -8.18
N LEU A 87 3.22 15.37 -7.36
CA LEU A 87 3.44 15.85 -5.99
C LEU A 87 3.81 17.33 -5.97
N ARG A 88 4.75 17.75 -6.83
CA ARG A 88 5.13 19.15 -6.97
C ARG A 88 3.95 20.03 -7.39
N ALA A 89 3.16 19.59 -8.37
CA ALA A 89 2.03 20.33 -8.89
C ALA A 89 0.92 20.51 -7.85
N LYS A 90 0.63 19.46 -7.07
CA LYS A 90 -0.41 19.49 -6.03
C LYS A 90 0.03 20.17 -4.73
N SER A 91 1.29 20.05 -4.35
CA SER A 91 1.81 20.65 -3.11
C SER A 91 2.20 22.12 -3.24
N ASN A 92 2.37 22.63 -4.47
CA ASN A 92 2.88 23.96 -4.77
C ASN A 92 4.26 24.25 -4.14
N MET A 93 5.07 23.21 -3.93
CA MET A 93 6.41 23.31 -3.33
C MET A 93 7.51 23.26 -4.39
N ALA A 94 8.69 23.79 -4.05
CA ALA A 94 9.88 23.64 -4.88
C ALA A 94 10.31 22.17 -4.96
N GLN A 95 10.76 21.71 -6.14
CA GLN A 95 11.15 20.32 -6.38
C GLN A 95 12.25 19.82 -5.41
N ALA A 96 13.20 20.70 -5.04
CA ALA A 96 14.25 20.37 -4.08
C ALA A 96 13.68 20.05 -2.69
N LEU A 97 12.65 20.80 -2.26
CA LEU A 97 11.99 20.58 -0.98
C LEU A 97 11.19 19.27 -0.99
N VAL A 98 10.41 19.02 -2.04
CA VAL A 98 9.65 17.76 -2.20
C VAL A 98 10.60 16.55 -2.16
N THR A 99 11.74 16.63 -2.84
CA THR A 99 12.73 15.55 -2.85
C THR A 99 13.36 15.34 -1.47
N LYS A 100 13.63 16.42 -0.72
CA LYS A 100 14.13 16.33 0.66
C LYS A 100 13.12 15.67 1.59
N VAL A 101 11.85 16.08 1.51
CA VAL A 101 10.74 15.52 2.28
C VAL A 101 10.54 14.03 1.96
N LEU A 102 10.53 13.66 0.68
CA LEU A 102 10.39 12.26 0.28
C LEU A 102 11.52 11.38 0.84
N LYS A 103 12.77 11.88 0.83
CA LYS A 103 13.89 11.16 1.46
C LYS A 103 13.71 11.00 2.98
N ALA A 104 13.20 12.01 3.66
CA ALA A 104 12.91 11.93 5.10
C ALA A 104 11.80 10.91 5.40
N LEU A 105 10.74 10.89 4.58
CA LEU A 105 9.66 9.91 4.68
C LEU A 105 10.12 8.47 4.34
N GLU A 106 11.02 8.31 3.38
CA GLU A 106 11.64 7.03 3.05
C GLU A 106 12.55 6.51 4.18
N ALA A 107 13.36 7.39 4.78
CA ALA A 107 14.22 7.02 5.91
C ALA A 107 13.42 6.50 7.12
N ARG A 108 12.16 6.95 7.26
CA ARG A 108 11.25 6.55 8.31
C ARG A 108 10.33 5.38 7.92
N LEU A 109 10.52 4.80 6.73
CA LEU A 109 9.70 3.70 6.20
C LEU A 109 8.21 4.04 6.13
N LEU A 110 7.86 5.31 5.86
CA LEU A 110 6.48 5.74 5.66
C LEU A 110 6.08 5.66 4.18
N VAL A 111 7.04 5.95 3.30
CA VAL A 111 6.90 5.92 1.85
C VAL A 111 8.01 5.03 1.28
N LYS A 112 7.75 4.37 0.17
CA LYS A 112 8.76 3.67 -0.63
C LYS A 112 8.67 4.07 -2.08
N ALA A 113 9.81 4.02 -2.75
CA ALA A 113 9.89 4.23 -4.18
C ALA A 113 9.80 2.92 -4.95
N VAL A 114 8.98 2.93 -5.99
CA VAL A 114 8.83 1.81 -6.92
C VAL A 114 9.10 2.34 -8.33
N LYS A 115 9.77 1.53 -9.14
CA LYS A 115 9.98 1.83 -10.56
C LYS A 115 8.76 1.34 -11.33
N SER A 116 8.21 2.21 -12.17
CA SER A 116 7.06 1.87 -13.02
C SER A 116 7.53 1.16 -14.29
N VAL A 117 6.91 0.03 -14.64
CA VAL A 117 7.17 -0.66 -15.93
C VAL A 117 6.68 0.19 -17.10
N LYS A 118 5.48 0.76 -17.01
CA LYS A 118 4.86 1.54 -18.10
C LYS A 118 5.67 2.79 -18.46
N SER A 119 6.18 3.51 -17.46
CA SER A 119 6.79 4.83 -17.67
C SER A 119 8.30 4.86 -17.44
N ASN A 120 8.88 3.78 -16.93
CA ASN A 120 10.28 3.68 -16.48
C ASN A 120 10.68 4.83 -15.53
N ARG A 121 9.71 5.34 -14.76
CA ARG A 121 9.87 6.45 -13.81
C ARG A 121 9.66 5.96 -12.39
N ARG A 122 10.32 6.65 -11.47
CA ARG A 122 10.13 6.46 -10.03
C ARG A 122 8.79 7.03 -9.60
N VAL A 123 7.94 6.16 -9.06
CA VAL A 123 6.72 6.52 -8.35
C VAL A 123 6.90 6.28 -6.86
N TYR A 124 6.14 7.00 -6.05
CA TYR A 124 6.15 6.88 -4.60
C TYR A 124 4.81 6.32 -4.13
N ILE A 125 4.86 5.30 -3.27
CA ILE A 125 3.69 4.68 -2.65
C ILE A 125 3.91 4.55 -1.14
N LEU A 126 2.84 4.33 -0.38
CA LEU A 126 2.97 4.05 1.05
C LEU A 126 3.74 2.75 1.28
N TYR A 127 4.54 2.71 2.34
CA TYR A 127 5.41 1.56 2.61
C TYR A 127 4.62 0.25 2.77
N GLY A 128 3.50 0.30 3.49
CA GLY A 128 2.61 -0.84 3.71
C GLY A 128 1.68 -1.19 2.53
N GLN A 129 1.66 -0.37 1.47
CA GLN A 129 0.81 -0.66 0.30
C GLN A 129 1.55 -1.54 -0.71
N THR A 130 0.80 -2.46 -1.33
CA THR A 130 1.28 -3.25 -2.47
C THR A 130 1.09 -2.42 -3.75
N PRO A 131 2.15 -2.25 -4.56
CA PRO A 131 2.02 -1.60 -5.86
C PRO A 131 1.04 -2.38 -6.76
N SER A 132 0.32 -1.68 -7.64
CA SER A 132 -0.57 -2.36 -8.58
C SER A 132 0.21 -3.15 -9.65
N ASP A 133 -0.40 -4.21 -10.19
CA ASP A 133 0.18 -4.98 -11.30
C ASP A 133 0.41 -4.12 -12.54
N GLU A 134 -0.40 -3.09 -12.74
CA GLU A 134 -0.19 -2.11 -13.80
C GLU A 134 1.12 -1.33 -13.64
N LEU A 135 1.57 -1.16 -12.40
CA LEU A 135 2.79 -0.45 -12.08
C LEU A 135 4.01 -1.37 -12.17
N THR A 136 3.90 -2.60 -11.67
CA THR A 136 4.99 -3.59 -11.60
C THR A 136 5.11 -4.50 -12.83
N GLY A 137 4.10 -4.54 -13.70
CA GLY A 137 3.99 -5.52 -14.78
C GLY A 137 3.45 -6.89 -14.31
N GLY A 138 3.15 -7.04 -13.01
CA GLY A 138 2.75 -8.31 -12.41
C GLY A 138 3.88 -9.33 -12.36
N VAL A 139 3.52 -10.61 -12.19
CA VAL A 139 4.46 -11.73 -11.98
C VAL A 139 5.38 -12.04 -13.17
N TRP A 140 5.15 -11.40 -14.32
CA TRP A 140 5.97 -11.58 -15.53
C TRP A 140 7.20 -10.67 -15.56
N PHE A 141 7.29 -9.72 -14.63
CA PHE A 141 8.35 -8.72 -14.59
C PHE A 141 9.03 -8.72 -13.23
N ASN A 142 10.34 -8.56 -13.25
CA ASN A 142 11.17 -8.34 -12.07
C ASN A 142 12.00 -7.06 -12.30
N ASP A 143 11.98 -6.12 -11.36
CA ASP A 143 12.69 -4.83 -11.47
C ASP A 143 12.45 -4.02 -12.78
N CYS A 144 11.25 -4.16 -13.34
CA CYS A 144 10.83 -3.61 -14.64
C CYS A 144 11.47 -4.22 -15.87
N GLU A 145 12.03 -5.42 -15.75
CA GLU A 145 12.50 -6.23 -16.86
C GLU A 145 11.69 -7.53 -16.93
N PRO A 146 11.45 -8.09 -18.13
CA PRO A 146 10.79 -9.39 -18.23
C PRO A 146 11.58 -10.44 -17.45
N ASP A 147 10.89 -11.24 -16.64
CA ASP A 147 11.51 -12.37 -15.94
C ASP A 147 11.68 -13.53 -16.94
N GLU A 148 12.79 -13.49 -17.68
CA GLU A 148 13.10 -14.48 -18.71
C GLU A 148 13.19 -15.91 -18.16
N VAL A 149 13.62 -16.05 -16.90
CA VAL A 149 13.70 -17.35 -16.21
C VAL A 149 12.30 -17.90 -15.97
N PHE A 150 11.42 -17.07 -15.39
CA PHE A 150 10.03 -17.47 -15.16
C PHE A 150 9.30 -17.77 -16.46
N VAL A 151 9.45 -16.91 -17.48
CA VAL A 151 8.86 -17.13 -18.80
C VAL A 151 9.40 -18.41 -19.45
N GLY A 152 10.70 -18.67 -19.33
CA GLY A 152 11.34 -19.87 -19.85
C GLY A 152 10.82 -21.16 -19.20
N GLU A 153 10.75 -21.19 -17.87
CA GLU A 153 10.24 -22.35 -17.12
C GLU A 153 8.75 -22.58 -17.37
N MET A 154 7.94 -21.52 -17.41
CA MET A 154 6.53 -21.61 -17.78
C MET A 154 6.34 -22.16 -19.19
N SER A 155 7.13 -21.66 -20.15
CA SER A 155 7.11 -22.14 -21.53
C SER A 155 7.45 -23.63 -21.61
N ARG A 156 8.47 -24.08 -20.88
CA ARG A 156 8.86 -25.48 -20.80
C ARG A 156 7.74 -26.36 -20.22
N VAL A 157 7.07 -25.92 -19.16
CA VAL A 157 5.93 -26.63 -18.56
C VAL A 157 4.77 -26.73 -19.53
N VAL A 158 4.42 -25.63 -20.22
CA VAL A 158 3.37 -25.61 -21.24
C VAL A 158 3.70 -26.54 -22.40
N HIS A 159 4.95 -26.52 -22.90
CA HIS A 159 5.40 -27.44 -23.94
C HIS A 159 5.31 -28.90 -23.51
N ALA A 160 5.74 -29.25 -22.30
CA ALA A 160 5.62 -30.60 -21.77
C ALA A 160 4.15 -31.04 -21.60
N PHE A 161 3.27 -30.12 -21.19
CA PHE A 161 1.81 -30.35 -21.12
C PHE A 161 1.20 -30.61 -22.49
N LEU A 162 1.58 -29.83 -23.51
CA LEU A 162 1.05 -30.00 -24.86
C LEU A 162 1.54 -31.31 -25.47
N ALA A 163 2.83 -31.64 -25.34
CA ALA A 163 3.41 -32.87 -25.85
C ALA A 163 2.76 -34.14 -25.28
N ARG A 164 2.46 -34.16 -23.98
CA ARG A 164 1.73 -35.30 -23.37
C ARG A 164 0.27 -35.38 -23.82
N SER A 165 -0.36 -34.23 -24.10
CA SER A 165 -1.78 -34.17 -24.46
C SER A 165 -2.01 -34.52 -25.93
N THR A 166 -1.04 -34.23 -26.80
CA THR A 166 -1.09 -34.59 -28.23
C THR A 166 -0.57 -36.00 -28.51
N GLY A 167 0.34 -36.52 -27.67
CA GLY A 167 0.87 -37.89 -27.78
C GLY A 167 -0.10 -39.02 -27.45
N GLY A 168 -1.31 -38.72 -26.94
CA GLY A 168 -2.33 -39.71 -26.56
C GLY A 168 -3.31 -40.15 -27.66
N SER A 169 -3.28 -39.54 -28.85
CA SER A 169 -4.25 -39.84 -29.94
C SER A 169 -3.70 -40.69 -31.08
N ALA A 170 -2.52 -41.30 -30.94
CA ALA A 170 -2.05 -42.31 -31.89
C ALA A 170 -2.65 -43.69 -31.57
N HIS A 171 -3.96 -43.84 -31.76
CA HIS A 171 -4.57 -45.17 -31.89
C HIS A 171 -4.01 -45.82 -33.17
N THR A 172 -3.13 -46.80 -32.96
CA THR A 172 -2.61 -47.71 -33.96
C THR A 172 -3.77 -48.39 -34.70
N ILE A 173 -4.06 -47.97 -35.93
CA ILE A 173 -4.81 -48.81 -36.87
C ILE A 173 -3.78 -49.71 -37.55
N SER A 174 -3.53 -50.85 -36.92
CA SER A 174 -2.94 -52.03 -37.57
C SER A 174 -4.09 -52.94 -37.99
N GLY A 175 -4.16 -53.23 -39.29
CA GLY A 175 -5.17 -54.06 -39.95
C GLY A 175 -5.40 -53.47 -41.34
N ARG A 176 -5.05 -54.12 -42.45
CA ARG A 176 -4.98 -55.56 -42.73
C ARG A 176 -4.12 -55.77 -43.97
#